data_AF-A0A7V7MP61-F1
#
_entry.id   AF-A0A7V7MP61-F1
#
_cell.length_a   1.000
_cell.length_b   1.000
_cell.length_c   1.000
_cell.angle_alpha   90.00
_cell.angle_beta   90.00
_cell.angle_gamma   90.00
#
_symmetry.space_group_name_H-M   'P 1'
#
loop_
_entity.id
_entity.type
_entity.pdbx_description
1 polymer ?
#
loop_
_entity_poly.entity_id
_entity_poly.type
_entity_poly.pdbx_seq_one_letter_code
_entity_poly.pdbx_strand_id
1 'polypeptide(L)'
;MEIRTRIKKVLIDRLRLEGMAPEDIEDDMPLFGEGLGLDSVDALELIVGLEKEFDIKVDPEGIQRENLASVAALAAMVEGWPDAEPPKDPALSQAPPSA
;
A
#
# COMPACT_ATOMS: atom_id res chain seq x y z
N MET A 1 -7.82 3.42 -9.73
CA MET A 1 -6.38 3.28 -10.08
C MET A 1 -5.45 4.09 -9.18
N GLU A 2 -5.88 5.26 -8.65
CA GLU A 2 -5.05 6.02 -7.70
C GLU A 2 -4.72 5.25 -6.40
N ILE A 3 -5.70 4.52 -5.83
CA ILE A 3 -5.51 3.77 -4.58
C ILE A 3 -4.37 2.75 -4.70
N ARG A 4 -4.30 1.99 -5.81
CA ARG A 4 -3.21 1.04 -6.08
C ARG A 4 -1.85 1.74 -6.10
N THR A 5 -1.75 2.88 -6.76
CA THR A 5 -0.50 3.66 -6.83
C THR A 5 -0.07 4.14 -5.45
N ARG A 6 -1.02 4.60 -4.62
CA ARG A 6 -0.74 5.00 -3.22
C ARG A 6 -0.28 3.80 -2.38
N ILE A 7 -0.95 2.66 -2.50
CA ILE A 7 -0.54 1.41 -1.81
C ILE A 7 0.89 1.02 -2.19
N LYS A 8 1.25 1.08 -3.48
CA LYS A 8 2.62 0.78 -3.94
C LYS A 8 3.64 1.76 -3.38
N LYS A 9 3.32 3.05 -3.27
CA LYS A 9 4.18 4.03 -2.61
C LYS A 9 4.35 3.71 -1.12
N VAL A 10 3.27 3.35 -0.42
CA VAL A 10 3.33 2.92 0.99
C VAL A 10 4.21 1.68 1.14
N LEU A 11 4.08 0.69 0.25
CA LEU A 11 4.94 -0.50 0.24
C LEU A 11 6.41 -0.09 0.13
N ILE A 12 6.78 0.72 -0.86
CA ILE A 12 8.17 1.14 -1.07
C ILE A 12 8.72 1.93 0.12
N ASP A 13 7.94 2.87 0.66
CA ASP A 13 8.34 3.72 1.80
C ASP A 13 8.46 2.92 3.10
N ARG A 14 7.44 2.11 3.43
CA ARG A 14 7.41 1.32 4.67
C ARG A 14 8.45 0.22 4.69
N LEU A 15 8.61 -0.46 3.57
CA LEU A 15 9.48 -1.64 3.46
C LEU A 15 10.88 -1.27 2.99
N ARG A 16 11.15 0.02 2.74
CA ARG A 16 12.45 0.54 2.32
C ARG A 16 12.98 -0.20 1.08
N LEU A 17 12.12 -0.37 0.08
CA LEU A 17 12.48 -1.02 -1.18
C LEU A 17 13.30 -0.05 -2.03
N GLU A 18 14.59 0.09 -1.69
CA GLU A 18 15.51 0.99 -2.36
C GLU A 18 15.65 0.64 -3.85
N GLY A 19 15.40 1.63 -4.71
CA GLY A 19 15.53 1.48 -6.16
C GLY A 19 14.34 0.80 -6.86
N MET A 20 13.24 0.57 -6.15
CA MET A 20 12.00 0.07 -6.75
C MET A 20 11.01 1.21 -6.98
N ALA A 21 10.41 1.29 -8.17
CA ALA A 21 9.34 2.23 -8.47
C ALA A 21 7.96 1.57 -8.27
N PRO A 22 6.89 2.36 -8.05
CA PRO A 22 5.53 1.83 -8.03
C PRO A 22 5.13 1.11 -9.33
N GLU A 23 5.85 1.38 -10.42
CA GLU A 23 5.63 0.80 -11.74
C GLU A 23 6.20 -0.62 -11.84
N ASP A 24 7.21 -0.95 -11.02
CA ASP A 24 7.86 -2.27 -10.99
C ASP A 24 7.05 -3.31 -10.21
N ILE A 25 6.11 -2.87 -9.37
CA ILE A 25 5.26 -3.74 -8.56
C ILE A 25 3.95 -3.97 -9.32
N GLU A 26 3.70 -5.20 -9.76
CA GLU A 26 2.44 -5.55 -10.42
C GLU A 26 1.27 -5.61 -9.42
N ASP A 27 0.05 -5.33 -9.90
CA ASP A 27 -1.13 -5.28 -9.04
C ASP A 27 -1.47 -6.65 -8.44
N ASP A 28 -1.24 -7.71 -9.21
CA ASP A 28 -1.50 -9.11 -8.84
C ASP A 28 -0.25 -9.82 -8.29
N MET A 29 0.86 -9.10 -8.13
CA MET A 29 2.10 -9.66 -7.58
C MET A 29 1.87 -10.14 -6.14
N PRO A 30 2.32 -11.37 -5.79
CA PRO A 30 2.29 -11.83 -4.42
C PRO A 30 3.15 -10.91 -3.54
N LEU A 31 2.61 -10.38 -2.45
CA LEU A 31 3.41 -9.59 -1.51
C LEU A 31 4.30 -10.51 -0.67
N PHE A 32 3.77 -11.65 -0.25
CA PHE A 32 4.45 -12.62 0.60
C PHE A 32 5.10 -13.73 -0.22
N GLY A 33 6.19 -14.31 0.31
CA GLY A 33 6.83 -15.49 -0.28
C GLY A 33 7.59 -15.17 -1.57
N GLU A 34 7.20 -15.78 -2.69
CA GLU A 34 7.97 -15.71 -3.95
C GLU A 34 7.83 -14.39 -4.75
N GLY A 35 6.96 -13.47 -4.35
CA GLY A 35 6.85 -12.16 -5.00
C GLY A 35 7.74 -11.11 -4.34
N LEU A 36 7.15 -10.15 -3.63
CA LEU A 36 7.91 -9.09 -2.92
C LEU A 36 8.71 -9.59 -1.72
N GLY A 37 8.49 -10.83 -1.29
CA GLY A 37 9.27 -11.46 -0.22
C GLY A 37 8.99 -10.92 1.16
N LEU A 38 7.81 -10.36 1.41
CA LEU A 38 7.47 -9.79 2.72
C LEU A 38 7.42 -10.86 3.81
N ASP A 39 7.94 -10.49 4.98
CA ASP A 39 7.86 -11.28 6.19
C ASP A 39 6.63 -10.90 7.04
N SER A 40 6.40 -11.65 8.13
CA SER A 40 5.31 -11.37 9.08
C SER A 40 5.40 -10.00 9.75
N VAL A 41 6.61 -9.42 9.86
CA VAL A 41 6.82 -8.08 10.43
C VAL A 41 6.42 -7.01 9.41
N ASP A 42 6.81 -7.19 8.16
CA ASP A 42 6.47 -6.29 7.05
C ASP A 42 4.97 -6.17 6.84
N ALA A 43 4.23 -7.28 7.02
CA ALA A 43 2.78 -7.28 6.97
C ALA A 43 2.16 -6.27 7.95
N LEU A 44 2.69 -6.21 9.18
CA LEU A 44 2.18 -5.35 10.23
C LEU A 44 2.49 -3.87 9.92
N GLU A 45 3.72 -3.58 9.50
CA GLU A 45 4.13 -2.23 9.08
C GLU A 45 3.33 -1.74 7.87
N LEU A 46 3.00 -2.65 6.94
CA LEU A 46 2.14 -2.37 5.80
C LEU A 46 0.72 -1.98 6.25
N ILE A 47 0.10 -2.76 7.15
CA ILE A 47 -1.23 -2.45 7.69
C ILE A 47 -1.22 -1.06 8.35
N VAL A 48 -0.25 -0.80 9.24
CA VAL A 48 -0.09 0.50 9.92
C VAL A 48 0.18 1.63 8.91
N GLY A 49 0.88 1.33 7.81
CA GLY A 49 1.07 2.23 6.68
C GLY A 49 -0.25 2.62 6.02
N LEU A 50 -1.08 1.64 5.71
CA LEU A 50 -2.38 1.84 5.08
C LEU A 50 -3.36 2.60 5.98
N GLU A 51 -3.41 2.27 7.27
CA GLU A 51 -4.22 2.99 8.25
C GLU A 51 -3.89 4.49 8.26
N LYS A 52 -2.60 4.84 8.25
CA LYS A 52 -2.17 6.24 8.24
C LYS A 52 -2.37 6.93 6.89
N GLU A 53 -2.14 6.23 5.78
CA GLU A 53 -2.26 6.80 4.43
C GLU A 53 -3.72 7.06 4.05
N PHE A 54 -4.62 6.15 4.43
CA PHE A 54 -6.04 6.21 4.06
C PHE A 54 -6.95 6.66 5.21
N ASP A 55 -6.38 6.99 6.38
CA ASP A 55 -7.11 7.38 7.59
C ASP A 55 -8.16 6.33 8.01
N ILE A 56 -7.89 5.05 7.72
CA ILE A 56 -8.75 3.92 8.04
C ILE A 56 -8.30 3.21 9.32
N LYS A 57 -9.21 2.52 9.98
CA LYS A 57 -8.90 1.56 11.04
C LYS A 57 -9.11 0.15 10.52
N VAL A 58 -8.04 -0.63 10.46
CA VAL A 58 -8.08 -2.00 10.01
C VAL A 58 -7.91 -2.93 11.22
N ASP A 59 -8.95 -3.68 11.53
CA ASP A 59 -8.90 -4.67 12.60
C ASP A 59 -8.06 -5.88 12.17
N PRO A 60 -6.90 -6.15 12.79
CA PRO A 60 -6.01 -7.24 12.36
C PRO A 60 -6.66 -8.62 12.50
N GLU A 61 -7.65 -8.77 13.39
CA GLU A 61 -8.44 -10.01 13.52
C GLU A 61 -9.40 -10.24 12.34
N GLY A 62 -9.79 -9.17 11.63
CA GLY A 62 -10.64 -9.24 10.44
C GLY A 62 -9.84 -9.36 9.13
N ILE A 63 -8.52 -9.16 9.18
CA ILE A 63 -7.66 -9.30 8.00
C ILE A 63 -7.32 -10.77 7.77
N GLN A 64 -7.75 -11.28 6.62
CA GLN A 64 -7.31 -12.58 6.13
C GLN A 64 -6.04 -12.43 5.29
N ARG A 65 -5.22 -13.49 5.22
CA ARG A 65 -4.00 -13.49 4.39
C ARG A 65 -4.29 -13.15 2.94
N GLU A 66 -5.45 -13.57 2.42
CA GLU A 66 -5.88 -13.23 1.06
C GLU A 66 -6.03 -11.72 0.83
N ASN A 67 -6.42 -10.95 1.84
CA ASN A 67 -6.60 -9.51 1.74
C ASN A 67 -5.24 -8.77 1.61
N LEU A 68 -4.17 -9.38 2.12
CA LEU A 68 -2.81 -8.86 2.01
C LEU A 68 -2.01 -9.56 0.89
N ALA A 69 -2.65 -10.41 0.08
CA ALA A 69 -1.93 -11.24 -0.88
C ALA A 69 -1.27 -10.43 -2.01
N SER A 70 -1.90 -9.34 -2.44
CA SER A 70 -1.45 -8.50 -3.56
C SER A 70 -1.90 -7.05 -3.39
N VAL A 71 -1.34 -6.14 -4.19
CA VAL A 71 -1.79 -4.74 -4.22
C VAL A 71 -3.27 -4.63 -4.61
N ALA A 72 -3.74 -5.49 -5.51
CA ALA A 72 -5.14 -5.54 -5.91
C ALA A 72 -6.06 -5.93 -4.73
N ALA A 73 -5.63 -6.90 -3.92
CA ALA A 73 -6.38 -7.32 -2.73
C ALA A 73 -6.44 -6.20 -1.68
N LEU A 74 -5.31 -5.52 -1.43
CA LEU A 74 -5.25 -4.36 -0.55
C LEU A 74 -6.15 -3.22 -1.03
N ALA A 75 -6.13 -2.94 -2.33
CA ALA A 75 -6.98 -1.90 -2.92
C ALA A 75 -8.46 -2.24 -2.74
N ALA A 76 -8.86 -3.48 -3.01
CA ALA A 76 -10.23 -3.92 -2.80
C ALA A 76 -10.64 -3.83 -1.32
N MET A 77 -9.71 -4.12 -0.40
CA MET A 77 -9.93 -3.95 1.04
C MET A 77 -10.23 -2.47 1.34
N VAL A 78 -9.33 -1.55 0.95
CA VAL A 78 -9.43 -0.10 1.18
C VAL A 78 -10.68 0.50 0.52
N GLU A 79 -10.98 0.13 -0.72
CA GLU A 79 -12.16 0.58 -1.47
C GLU A 79 -13.49 0.15 -0.82
N GLY A 80 -13.47 -0.92 -0.02
CA GLY A 80 -14.63 -1.38 0.75
C GLY A 80 -14.96 -0.54 1.98
N TRP A 81 -14.07 0.37 2.42
CA TRP A 81 -14.35 1.23 3.58
C TRP A 81 -15.18 2.46 3.17
N PRO A 82 -16.32 2.69 3.83
CA PRO A 82 -17.20 3.83 3.54
C PRO A 82 -16.58 5.19 3.90
N ASP A 83 -15.53 5.17 4.74
CA ASP A 83 -14.81 6.34 5.25
C ASP A 83 -13.40 6.46 4.65
N ALA A 84 -13.06 5.64 3.64
CA ALA A 84 -11.81 5.82 2.91
C ALA A 84 -11.87 7.16 2.18
N GLU A 85 -11.41 8.21 2.84
CA GLU A 85 -11.38 9.54 2.26
C GLU A 85 -10.53 9.48 0.98
N PRO A 86 -11.02 10.01 -0.15
CA PRO A 86 -10.18 10.18 -1.33
C PRO A 86 -8.93 10.98 -0.92
N PRO A 87 -7.77 10.76 -1.55
CA PRO A 87 -6.50 11.37 -1.15
C PRO A 87 -6.68 12.84 -0.77
N LYS A 88 -6.35 13.18 0.49
CA LYS A 88 -6.47 14.53 1.06
C LYS A 88 -5.59 15.56 0.30
N ASP A 89 -4.74 15.10 -0.60
CA ASP A 89 -3.93 15.91 -1.49
C ASP A 89 -3.93 15.34 -2.93
N PRO A 90 -4.59 15.98 -3.92
CA PRO A 90 -4.36 15.71 -5.34
C PRO A 90 -2.96 16.16 -5.81
N ALA A 91 -2.12 16.61 -4.87
CA ALA A 91 -0.81 17.20 -5.09
C ALA A 91 0.21 16.70 -4.05
N LEU A 92 0.60 15.43 -4.12
CA LEU A 92 2.03 15.10 -3.98
C LEU A 92 2.71 15.66 -5.25
N SER A 93 2.77 16.98 -5.39
CA SER A 93 3.97 17.76 -5.13
C SER A 93 5.13 17.16 -5.90
N GLN A 94 5.13 17.45 -7.21
CA GLN A 94 6.37 17.63 -7.94
C GLN A 94 7.22 18.60 -7.13
N ALA A 95 8.18 18.09 -6.35
CA ALA A 95 9.29 18.91 -5.92
C ALA A 95 10.05 19.32 -7.20
N PRO A 96 10.40 20.60 -7.37
CA PRO A 96 10.97 21.08 -8.62
C PRO A 96 12.34 20.44 -8.85
N PRO A 97 12.83 20.29 -10.10
CA PRO A 97 14.25 20.14 -10.31
C PRO A 97 14.93 21.41 -9.79
N SER A 98 15.84 21.26 -8.83
CA SER A 98 16.68 22.35 -8.33
C SER A 98 17.33 23.10 -9.50
N ALA A 99 17.05 24.40 -9.62
CA ALA A 99 17.78 25.34 -10.47
C ALA A 99 17.72 26.75 -9.86
#